data_AF-A0A1Z9CEF9-F1
#
_entry.id   AF-A0A1Z9CEF9-F1
#
_cell.length_a   1.000
_cell.length_b   1.000
_cell.length_c   1.000
_cell.angle_alpha   90.00
_cell.angle_beta   90.00
_cell.angle_gamma   90.00
#
_symmetry.space_group_name_H-M   'P 1'
#
loop_
_entity.id
_entity.type
_entity.pdbx_description
1 polymer ?
#
loop_
_entity_poly.entity_id
_entity_poly.type
_entity_poly.pdbx_seq_one_letter_code
_entity_poly.pdbx_strand_id
1 'polypeptide(L)'
;DHVDADVKQDRWERFMQKSQAISEAKLASKVGLTLDVIVDNIDEAGVATCRTKADAPEIDGNLFIEENFDKISVGDILKVHVTAASDYDLWGTISKDQK
;
A
#
# COMPACT_ATOMS: atom_id res chain seq x y z
N ASP A 1 24.93 -30.78 -1.18
CA ASP A 1 24.41 -30.89 -2.55
C ASP A 1 23.20 -29.99 -2.70
N HIS A 2 23.05 -29.30 -3.82
CA HIS A 2 21.95 -28.36 -4.06
C HIS A 2 21.00 -28.92 -5.11
N VAL A 3 19.70 -28.66 -4.95
CA VAL A 3 18.72 -28.96 -6.01
C VAL A 3 18.99 -28.12 -7.26
N ASP A 4 18.66 -28.69 -8.42
CA ASP A 4 18.82 -28.06 -9.74
C ASP A 4 18.13 -26.71 -9.84
N ALA A 5 18.70 -25.82 -10.66
CA ALA A 5 18.19 -24.46 -10.85
C ALA A 5 16.74 -24.44 -11.34
N ASP A 6 16.40 -25.31 -12.30
CA ASP A 6 15.04 -25.38 -12.86
C ASP A 6 14.00 -25.80 -11.82
N VAL A 7 14.37 -26.71 -10.91
CA VAL A 7 13.50 -27.13 -9.80
C VAL A 7 13.31 -25.99 -8.79
N LYS A 8 14.33 -25.17 -8.55
CA LYS A 8 14.21 -23.98 -7.69
C LYS A 8 13.28 -22.95 -8.33
N GLN A 9 13.43 -22.71 -9.63
CA GLN A 9 12.63 -21.75 -10.38
C GLN A 9 11.15 -22.17 -10.40
N ASP A 10 10.84 -23.41 -10.74
CA ASP A 10 9.46 -23.93 -10.72
C ASP A 10 8.80 -23.78 -9.33
N ARG A 11 9.54 -24.08 -8.26
CA ARG A 11 9.02 -23.92 -6.89
C ARG A 11 8.75 -22.48 -6.54
N TRP A 12 9.66 -21.58 -6.94
CA TRP A 12 9.52 -20.16 -6.72
C TRP A 12 8.30 -19.60 -7.46
N GLU A 13 8.11 -19.95 -8.74
CA GLU A 13 6.98 -19.49 -9.56
C GLU A 13 5.64 -19.94 -8.97
N ARG A 14 5.50 -21.23 -8.63
CA ARG A 14 4.26 -21.76 -8.02
C ARG A 14 3.96 -21.10 -6.68
N PHE A 15 4.99 -20.83 -5.88
CA PHE A 15 4.84 -20.13 -4.61
C PHE A 15 4.40 -18.68 -4.82
N MET A 16 5.09 -17.94 -5.69
CA MET A 16 4.79 -16.54 -5.96
C MET A 16 3.41 -16.34 -6.54
N GLN A 17 2.97 -17.21 -7.47
CA GLN A 17 1.61 -17.19 -8.00
C GLN A 17 0.55 -17.31 -6.90
N LYS A 18 0.76 -18.22 -5.93
CA LYS A 18 -0.18 -18.37 -4.81
C LYS A 18 -0.10 -17.18 -3.85
N SER A 19 1.10 -16.69 -3.57
CA SER A 19 1.34 -15.55 -2.69
C SER A 19 0.68 -14.28 -3.21
N GLN A 20 0.82 -14.00 -4.51
CA GLN A 20 0.23 -12.85 -5.19
C GLN A 20 -1.29 -12.81 -5.02
N ALA A 21 -1.99 -13.91 -5.32
CA ALA A 21 -3.45 -13.98 -5.16
C ALA A 21 -3.92 -13.75 -3.71
N ILE A 22 -3.11 -14.14 -2.71
CA ILE A 22 -3.40 -13.85 -1.30
C ILE A 22 -3.19 -12.37 -0.99
N SER A 23 -2.14 -11.77 -1.54
CA SER A 23 -1.85 -10.33 -1.38
C SER A 23 -2.97 -9.48 -1.95
N GLU A 24 -3.38 -9.76 -3.19
CA GLU A 24 -4.50 -9.09 -3.87
C GLU A 24 -5.79 -9.15 -3.05
N ALA A 25 -6.15 -10.34 -2.55
CA ALA A 25 -7.35 -10.50 -1.71
C ALA A 25 -7.27 -9.71 -0.40
N LYS A 26 -6.08 -9.61 0.20
CA LYS A 26 -5.86 -8.81 1.41
C LYS A 26 -5.98 -7.32 1.13
N LEU A 27 -5.39 -6.81 0.05
CA LEU A 27 -5.49 -5.40 -0.31
C LEU A 27 -6.92 -5.03 -0.71
N ALA A 28 -7.60 -5.87 -1.48
CA ALA A 28 -9.02 -5.69 -1.80
C ALA A 28 -9.88 -5.62 -0.53
N SER A 29 -9.58 -6.41 0.50
CA SER A 29 -10.30 -6.35 1.79
C SER A 29 -10.08 -5.06 2.59
N LYS A 30 -9.05 -4.26 2.24
CA LYS A 30 -8.81 -2.95 2.86
C LYS A 30 -9.70 -1.86 2.26
N VAL A 31 -10.25 -2.06 1.07
CA VAL A 31 -11.15 -1.08 0.43
C VAL A 31 -12.40 -0.91 1.28
N GLY A 32 -12.77 0.35 1.51
CA GLY A 32 -13.88 0.75 2.39
C GLY A 32 -13.52 0.87 3.87
N LEU A 33 -12.29 0.50 4.28
CA LEU A 33 -11.82 0.69 5.64
C LEU A 33 -11.17 2.07 5.81
N THR A 34 -11.15 2.55 7.06
CA THR A 34 -10.35 3.71 7.45
C THR A 34 -9.09 3.23 8.15
N LEU A 35 -7.93 3.63 7.63
CA LEU A 35 -6.62 3.25 8.14
C LEU A 35 -5.86 4.47 8.65
N ASP A 36 -5.06 4.28 9.69
CA ASP A 36 -4.05 5.27 10.07
C ASP A 36 -2.83 5.09 9.16
N VAL A 37 -2.40 6.19 8.52
CA VAL A 37 -1.27 6.23 7.59
C VAL A 37 -0.31 7.34 7.95
N ILE A 38 0.96 7.17 7.63
CA ILE A 38 1.98 8.22 7.75
C ILE A 38 2.29 8.79 6.37
N VAL A 39 2.38 10.12 6.27
CA VAL A 39 2.78 10.81 5.04
C VAL A 39 4.31 10.79 4.91
N ASP A 40 4.85 10.11 3.91
CA ASP A 40 6.30 10.04 3.68
C ASP A 40 6.78 11.11 2.68
N ASN A 41 5.96 11.42 1.67
CA ASN A 41 6.31 12.41 0.65
C ASN A 41 5.05 13.09 0.10
N ILE A 42 5.21 14.33 -0.38
CA ILE A 42 4.21 15.06 -1.17
C ILE A 42 4.95 15.60 -2.39
N ASP A 43 4.49 15.23 -3.59
CA ASP A 43 5.13 15.67 -4.83
C ASP A 43 4.71 17.09 -5.26
N GLU A 44 5.31 17.58 -6.36
CA GLU A 44 5.04 18.93 -6.90
C GLU A 44 3.60 19.10 -7.39
N ALA A 45 2.90 18.00 -7.71
CA ALA A 45 1.50 18.01 -8.12
C ALA A 45 0.54 17.94 -6.93
N GLY A 46 1.05 17.79 -5.69
CA GLY A 46 0.27 17.68 -4.47
C GLY A 46 -0.18 16.25 -4.15
N VAL A 47 0.31 15.23 -4.86
CA VAL A 47 0.00 13.83 -4.55
C VAL A 47 0.84 13.39 -3.36
N ALA A 48 0.17 12.92 -2.31
CA ALA A 48 0.84 12.40 -1.12
C ALA A 48 1.05 10.90 -1.22
N THR A 49 2.31 10.48 -1.03
CA THR A 49 2.69 9.07 -0.85
C THR A 49 2.77 8.77 0.62
N CYS A 50 2.01 7.77 1.05
CA CYS A 50 1.86 7.38 2.45
C CYS A 50 2.11 5.89 2.62
N ARG A 51 2.32 5.46 3.86
CA ARG A 51 2.36 4.03 4.25
C ARG A 51 1.40 3.74 5.37
N THR A 52 0.80 2.54 5.36
CA THR A 52 0.07 2.06 6.52
C THR A 52 1.04 1.49 7.55
N LYS A 53 0.57 1.24 8.77
CA LYS A 53 1.37 0.56 9.81
C LYS A 53 1.90 -0.83 9.40
N ALA A 54 1.36 -1.42 8.34
CA ALA A 54 1.74 -2.74 7.87
C ALA A 54 2.84 -2.71 6.80
N ASP A 55 3.22 -1.53 6.30
CA ASP A 55 4.05 -1.39 5.11
C ASP A 55 5.44 -0.80 5.47
N ALA A 56 6.49 -1.56 5.14
CA ALA A 56 7.87 -1.15 5.29
C ALA A 56 8.26 -0.12 4.21
N PRO A 57 9.12 0.86 4.54
CA PRO A 57 9.57 1.86 3.57
C PRO A 57 10.36 1.19 2.43
N GLU A 58 10.15 1.65 1.20
CA GLU A 58 10.83 1.23 -0.05
C GLU A 58 10.63 -0.24 -0.49
N ILE A 59 10.10 -1.10 0.39
CA ILE A 59 9.97 -2.54 0.15
C ILE A 59 8.52 -2.94 -0.14
N ASP A 60 7.57 -2.41 0.65
CA ASP A 60 6.15 -2.71 0.49
C ASP A 60 5.45 -1.63 -0.35
N GLY A 61 4.18 -1.87 -0.67
CA GLY A 61 3.36 -0.93 -1.44
C GLY A 61 2.97 0.34 -0.67
N ASN A 62 2.45 1.31 -1.41
CA ASN A 62 2.10 2.62 -0.86
C ASN A 62 0.59 2.85 -0.84
N LEU A 63 0.17 3.84 -0.05
CA LEU A 63 -1.13 4.46 -0.14
C LEU A 63 -1.00 5.86 -0.72
N PHE A 64 -1.80 6.19 -1.73
CA PHE A 64 -1.83 7.49 -2.37
C PHE A 64 -3.06 8.31 -1.97
N ILE A 65 -2.85 9.61 -1.76
CA ILE A 65 -3.92 10.60 -1.54
C ILE A 65 -3.74 11.70 -2.60
N GLU A 66 -4.75 11.86 -3.46
CA GLU A 66 -4.67 12.77 -4.62
C GLU A 66 -5.46 14.08 -4.42
N GLU A 67 -6.15 14.24 -3.27
CA GLU A 67 -7.00 15.40 -2.97
C GLU A 67 -6.74 15.97 -1.57
N ASN A 68 -7.08 17.25 -1.38
CA ASN A 68 -7.06 17.96 -0.09
C ASN A 68 -5.67 18.06 0.57
N PHE A 69 -4.63 18.25 -0.23
CA PHE A 69 -3.23 18.34 0.19
C PHE A 69 -2.86 19.63 0.95
N ASP A 70 -3.65 20.70 0.83
CA ASP A 70 -3.37 22.01 1.45
C ASP A 70 -3.29 21.99 2.99
N LYS A 71 -3.64 20.86 3.62
CA LYS A 71 -3.73 20.70 5.08
C LYS A 71 -2.91 19.54 5.64
N ILE A 72 -2.02 18.96 4.85
CA ILE A 72 -1.19 17.82 5.28
C ILE A 72 0.29 18.12 5.05
N SER A 73 1.13 17.61 5.95
CA SER A 73 2.58 17.74 5.90
C SER A 73 3.25 16.37 5.95
N VAL A 74 4.46 16.26 5.41
CA VAL A 74 5.30 15.08 5.59
C VAL A 74 5.53 14.82 7.09
N GLY A 75 5.36 13.57 7.51
CA GLY A 75 5.43 13.13 8.89
C GLY A 75 4.07 13.10 9.62
N ASP A 76 3.01 13.67 9.05
CA ASP A 76 1.68 13.60 9.65
C ASP A 76 1.15 12.17 9.67
N ILE A 77 0.43 11.83 10.74
CA ILE A 77 -0.37 10.59 10.81
C ILE A 77 -1.84 10.95 10.62
N LEU A 78 -2.44 10.38 9.57
CA LEU A 78 -3.79 10.72 9.12
C LEU A 78 -4.69 9.48 9.10
N LYS A 79 -5.99 9.70 9.28
CA LYS A 79 -7.03 8.71 8.98
C LYS A 79 -7.42 8.83 7.52
N VAL A 80 -7.20 7.77 6.75
CA VAL A 80 -7.55 7.72 5.33
C VAL A 80 -8.58 6.63 5.09
N HIS A 81 -9.66 6.99 4.40
CA HIS A 81 -10.63 6.02 3.88
C HIS A 81 -10.13 5.48 2.54
N VAL A 82 -9.89 4.17 2.49
CA VAL A 82 -9.38 3.50 1.28
C VAL A 82 -10.51 3.33 0.27
N THR A 83 -10.34 3.88 -0.93
CA THR A 83 -11.34 3.88 -2.00
C THR A 83 -11.02 2.87 -3.10
N ALA A 84 -9.75 2.54 -3.29
CA ALA A 84 -9.32 1.56 -4.28
C ALA A 84 -8.04 0.81 -3.84
N ALA A 85 -7.82 -0.34 -4.46
CA ALA A 85 -6.63 -1.16 -4.31
C ALA A 85 -6.20 -1.69 -5.67
N SER A 86 -4.89 -1.80 -5.88
CA SER A 86 -4.25 -2.55 -6.96
C SER A 86 -3.49 -3.75 -6.39
N ASP A 87 -2.66 -4.39 -7.22
CA ASP A 87 -1.86 -5.57 -6.84
C ASP A 87 -0.96 -5.31 -5.62
N TYR A 88 -0.50 -4.08 -5.45
CA TYR A 88 0.42 -3.70 -4.35
C TYR A 88 0.07 -2.38 -3.67
N ASP A 89 -0.64 -1.47 -4.33
CA ASP A 89 -0.88 -0.12 -3.83
C ASP A 89 -2.35 0.12 -3.46
N LEU A 90 -2.57 1.16 -2.66
CA LEU A 90 -3.87 1.63 -2.22
C LEU A 90 -4.07 3.09 -2.62
N TRP A 91 -5.32 3.47 -2.79
CA TRP A 91 -5.74 4.87 -2.94
C TRP A 91 -6.81 5.20 -1.93
N GLY A 92 -6.83 6.45 -1.47
CA GLY A 92 -7.83 6.88 -0.53
C GLY A 92 -7.93 8.39 -0.37
N THR A 93 -8.91 8.80 0.42
CA THR A 93 -9.17 10.20 0.76
C THR A 93 -9.13 10.37 2.27
N ILE A 94 -8.70 11.55 2.73
CA ILE A 94 -8.71 11.90 4.15
C ILE A 94 -10.12 11.67 4.72
N SER A 95 -10.19 10.92 5.82
CA SER A 95 -11.45 10.57 6.46
C SER A 95 -12.12 11.82 7.04
N LYS A 96 -13.45 11.87 7.00
CA LYS A 96 -14.24 12.95 7.61
C LYS A 96 -14.06 13.03 9.13
N ASP A 97 -13.65 11.93 9.76
CA ASP A 97 -13.40 11.85 11.20
C ASP A 97 -11.98 12.26 11.60
N GLN A 98 -11.17 12.78 10.64
CA GLN A 98 -9.88 13.38 10.93
C GLN A 98 -10.08 14.61 11.83
N LYS A 99 -9.47 14.58 13.03
CA LYS A 99 -9.52 15.68 14.00
C LYS A 99 -8.52 16.79 13.71
#